data_AF-A0A7C2V8U9-F1
#
_entry.id   AF-A0A7C2V8U9-F1
#
_cell.length_a   1.000
_cell.length_b   1.000
_cell.length_c   1.000
_cell.angle_alpha   90.00
_cell.angle_beta   90.00
_cell.angle_gamma   90.00
#
_symmetry.space_group_name_H-M   'P 1'
#
loop_
_entity.id
_entity.type
_entity.pdbx_description
1 polymer ?
#
loop_
_entity_poly.entity_id
_entity_poly.type
_entity_poly.pdbx_seq_one_letter_code
_entity_poly.pdbx_strand_id
1 'polypeptide(L)'
;MALILEDLALCAYALCEDDFSEASEFLDCVPEALYTLHSIASKLNTKIRFSTVVALIDHVVEFNKLKEWEVAKIIDTLSGMINSKNTQTYAKQLLRMLLRNNANIDLKEQDLIEIAIATLYASLTKTVHKANESPPLIEIPSLQTEATTTII
;
A
#
# COMPACT_ATOMS: atom_id res chain seq x y z
N MET A 1 -5.51 21.37 -5.55
CA MET A 1 -5.52 20.50 -4.35
C MET A 1 -5.69 19.02 -4.70
N ALA A 2 -6.32 18.69 -5.86
CA ALA A 2 -6.44 17.32 -6.39
C ALA A 2 -5.10 16.64 -6.76
N LEU A 3 -4.14 17.40 -7.29
CA LEU A 3 -2.84 16.90 -7.77
C LEU A 3 -1.98 16.10 -6.75
N ILE A 4 -2.20 16.26 -5.44
CA ILE A 4 -1.34 15.57 -4.46
C ILE A 4 -1.75 14.12 -4.27
N LEU A 5 -3.00 13.74 -4.53
CA LEU A 5 -3.45 12.36 -4.31
C LEU A 5 -3.35 11.49 -5.56
N GLU A 6 -3.15 12.08 -6.74
CA GLU A 6 -3.17 11.37 -8.03
C GLU A 6 -2.08 10.32 -8.11
N ASP A 7 -0.83 10.68 -7.79
CA ASP A 7 0.31 9.74 -7.85
C ASP A 7 0.13 8.56 -6.87
N LEU A 8 -0.35 8.85 -5.66
CA LEU A 8 -0.65 7.81 -4.67
C LEU A 8 -1.82 6.93 -5.12
N ALA A 9 -2.88 7.51 -5.69
CA ALA A 9 -4.04 6.74 -6.14
C ALA A 9 -3.67 5.84 -7.31
N LEU A 10 -3.00 6.37 -8.34
CA LEU A 10 -2.53 5.60 -9.49
C LEU A 10 -1.66 4.43 -9.05
N CYS A 11 -0.69 4.70 -8.17
CA CYS A 11 0.19 3.65 -7.65
C CYS A 11 -0.57 2.62 -6.81
N ALA A 12 -1.46 3.05 -5.93
CA ALA A 12 -2.25 2.17 -5.09
C ALA A 12 -3.16 1.23 -5.90
N TYR A 13 -3.78 1.73 -6.98
CA TYR A 13 -4.60 0.90 -7.88
C TYR A 13 -3.75 -0.06 -8.71
N ALA A 14 -2.59 0.38 -9.20
CA ALA A 14 -1.67 -0.47 -9.95
C ALA A 14 -1.06 -1.59 -9.08
N LEU A 15 -1.08 -1.43 -7.76
CA LEU A 15 -0.58 -2.44 -6.82
C LEU A 15 -1.69 -3.31 -6.22
N CYS A 16 -2.96 -3.18 -6.61
CA CYS A 16 -4.09 -3.87 -5.98
C CYS A 16 -4.64 -5.03 -6.82
N GLU A 17 -5.23 -6.04 -6.16
CA GLU A 17 -5.85 -7.23 -6.76
C GLU A 17 -5.07 -8.07 -7.80
N ASP A 18 -3.77 -7.83 -7.95
CA ASP A 18 -2.96 -8.60 -8.90
C ASP A 18 -2.25 -9.80 -8.25
N ASP A 19 -2.12 -10.90 -9.01
CA ASP A 19 -1.11 -11.91 -8.68
C ASP A 19 0.23 -11.20 -8.60
N PHE A 20 1.05 -11.60 -7.65
CA PHE A 20 2.16 -10.76 -7.22
C PHE A 20 3.22 -10.54 -8.31
N SER A 21 3.22 -11.40 -9.33
CA SER A 21 3.96 -11.23 -10.57
C SER A 21 3.60 -9.95 -11.32
N GLU A 22 2.31 -9.61 -11.41
CA GLU A 22 1.82 -8.43 -12.14
C GLU A 22 2.03 -7.15 -11.30
N ALA A 23 1.79 -7.20 -9.99
CA ALA A 23 2.07 -6.07 -9.08
C ALA A 23 3.56 -5.65 -9.09
N SER A 24 4.48 -6.58 -9.40
CA SER A 24 5.91 -6.30 -9.46
C SER A 24 6.31 -5.36 -10.61
N GLU A 25 5.51 -5.30 -11.68
CA GLU A 25 5.74 -4.41 -12.83
C GLU A 25 5.47 -2.95 -12.49
N PHE A 26 4.71 -2.69 -11.42
CA PHE A 26 4.27 -1.36 -11.02
C PHE A 26 5.04 -0.80 -9.82
N LEU A 27 6.09 -1.48 -9.34
CA LEU A 27 6.85 -1.02 -8.16
C LEU A 27 7.55 0.32 -8.37
N ASP A 28 7.81 0.70 -9.62
CA ASP A 28 8.46 1.96 -9.98
C ASP A 28 7.65 3.20 -9.56
N CYS A 29 6.34 3.08 -9.30
CA CYS A 29 5.51 4.19 -8.81
C CYS A 29 5.63 4.43 -7.29
N VAL A 30 6.20 3.48 -6.54
CA VAL A 30 6.18 3.52 -5.07
C VAL A 30 6.98 4.70 -4.51
N PRO A 31 8.18 5.06 -5.02
CA PRO A 31 8.90 6.24 -4.54
C PRO A 31 8.08 7.54 -4.60
N GLU A 32 7.34 7.78 -5.69
CA GLU A 32 6.45 8.92 -5.89
C GLU A 32 5.27 8.89 -4.93
N ALA A 33 4.67 7.71 -4.72
CA ALA A 33 3.61 7.51 -3.74
C ALA A 33 4.09 7.79 -2.29
N LEU A 34 5.30 7.35 -1.93
CA LEU A 34 5.89 7.63 -0.62
C LEU A 34 6.22 9.12 -0.45
N TYR A 35 6.72 9.78 -1.49
CA TYR A 35 6.94 11.24 -1.49
C TYR A 35 5.62 12.01 -1.30
N THR A 36 4.55 11.55 -1.94
CA THR A 36 3.20 12.06 -1.75
C THR A 36 2.75 11.94 -0.29
N LEU A 37 2.96 10.79 0.36
CA LEU A 37 2.63 10.61 1.78
C LEU A 37 3.41 11.59 2.69
N HIS A 38 4.68 11.86 2.39
CA HIS A 38 5.46 12.88 3.10
C HIS A 38 4.88 14.28 2.93
N SER A 39 4.46 14.64 1.72
CA SER A 39 3.83 15.92 1.42
C SER A 39 2.48 16.08 2.17
N ILE A 40 1.70 15.01 2.24
CA ILE A 40 0.44 14.96 3.00
C ILE A 40 0.71 15.13 4.50
N ALA A 41 1.68 14.40 5.05
CA ALA A 41 2.06 14.52 6.46
C ALA A 41 2.49 15.96 6.80
N SER A 42 3.32 16.57 5.96
CA SER A 42 3.75 17.96 6.14
C SER A 42 2.56 18.94 6.14
N LYS A 43 1.56 18.72 5.28
CA LYS A 43 0.34 19.56 5.26
C LYS A 43 -0.50 19.42 6.51
N LEU A 44 -0.52 18.23 7.09
CA LEU A 44 -1.22 17.94 8.35
C LEU A 44 -0.39 18.34 9.59
N ASN A 45 0.74 19.02 9.38
CA ASN A 45 1.69 19.45 10.40
C ASN A 45 2.23 18.27 11.23
N THR A 46 2.46 17.14 10.55
CA THR A 46 2.92 15.89 11.13
C THR A 46 4.20 15.42 10.42
N LYS A 47 5.08 14.73 11.14
CA LYS A 47 6.28 14.11 10.57
C LYS A 47 6.17 12.59 10.70
N ILE A 48 6.32 11.89 9.58
CA ILE A 48 6.42 10.43 9.56
C ILE A 48 7.76 10.04 10.21
N ARG A 49 7.75 9.35 11.35
CA ARG A 49 8.95 8.79 11.96
C ARG A 49 9.23 7.41 11.37
N PHE A 50 10.46 7.20 10.87
CA PHE A 50 10.86 5.91 10.32
C PHE A 50 10.79 4.77 11.35
N SER A 51 11.07 5.06 12.63
CA SER A 51 10.86 4.10 13.72
C SER A 51 9.42 3.61 13.83
N THR A 52 8.44 4.47 13.57
CA THR A 52 7.01 4.11 13.57
C THR A 52 6.70 3.22 12.37
N VAL A 53 7.23 3.54 11.18
CA VAL A 53 7.07 2.71 9.97
C VAL A 53 7.61 1.30 10.21
N VAL A 54 8.84 1.19 10.71
CA VAL A 54 9.47 -0.10 11.02
C VAL A 54 8.64 -0.90 12.04
N ALA A 55 8.12 -0.26 13.08
CA ALA A 55 7.28 -0.92 14.07
C ALA A 55 5.94 -1.42 13.52
N LEU A 56 5.45 -0.86 12.40
CA LEU A 56 4.15 -1.20 11.82
C LEU A 56 4.25 -2.23 10.68
N ILE A 57 5.42 -2.42 10.08
CA ILE A 57 5.55 -3.14 8.81
C ILE A 57 5.04 -4.58 8.88
N ASP A 58 5.24 -5.29 9.99
CA ASP A 58 4.74 -6.66 10.12
C ASP A 58 3.24 -6.74 10.44
N HIS A 59 2.62 -5.62 10.81
CA HIS A 59 1.22 -5.55 11.23
C HIS A 59 0.27 -5.01 10.17
N VAL A 60 0.79 -4.42 9.10
CA VAL A 60 -0.03 -3.87 8.01
C VAL A 60 -0.38 -4.92 6.95
N VAL A 61 -1.52 -4.71 6.31
CA VAL A 61 -1.92 -5.39 5.08
C VAL A 61 -1.08 -4.86 3.92
N GLU A 62 -0.62 -5.76 3.04
CA GLU A 62 0.06 -5.40 1.78
C GLU A 62 -0.96 -4.86 0.76
N PHE A 63 -0.55 -3.90 -0.08
CA PHE A 63 -1.46 -3.28 -1.06
C PHE A 63 -2.05 -4.29 -2.06
N ASN A 64 -1.27 -5.27 -2.50
CA ASN A 64 -1.71 -6.34 -3.41
C ASN A 64 -2.74 -7.30 -2.79
N LYS A 65 -2.99 -7.20 -1.49
CA LYS A 65 -4.03 -7.97 -0.79
C LYS A 65 -5.31 -7.16 -0.56
N LEU A 66 -5.33 -5.91 -1.01
CA LEU A 66 -6.50 -5.04 -0.94
C LEU A 66 -7.32 -5.19 -2.20
N LYS A 67 -8.64 -5.12 -2.02
CA LYS A 67 -9.60 -5.02 -3.12
C LYS A 67 -9.63 -3.61 -3.67
N GLU A 68 -10.01 -3.44 -4.94
CA GLU A 68 -10.12 -2.13 -5.59
C GLU A 68 -10.98 -1.15 -4.76
N TRP A 69 -12.13 -1.61 -4.23
CA TRP A 69 -13.00 -0.77 -3.39
C TRP A 69 -12.37 -0.42 -2.02
N GLU A 70 -11.47 -1.25 -1.48
CA GLU A 70 -10.71 -0.93 -0.27
C GLU A 70 -9.70 0.17 -0.56
N VAL A 71 -9.03 0.11 -1.72
CA VAL A 71 -8.12 1.16 -2.21
C VAL A 71 -8.87 2.47 -2.42
N ALA A 72 -10.01 2.45 -3.11
CA ALA A 72 -10.86 3.63 -3.29
C ALA A 72 -11.20 4.29 -1.94
N LYS A 73 -11.60 3.48 -0.96
CA LYS A 73 -11.93 3.94 0.38
C LYS A 73 -10.72 4.51 1.14
N ILE A 74 -9.53 3.96 0.93
CA ILE A 74 -8.28 4.49 1.48
C ILE A 74 -8.00 5.89 0.92
N ILE A 75 -8.10 6.06 -0.40
CA ILE A 75 -7.87 7.35 -1.06
C ILE A 75 -8.91 8.39 -0.61
N ASP A 76 -10.17 8.01 -0.55
CA ASP A 76 -11.25 8.88 -0.03
C ASP A 76 -11.02 9.27 1.43
N THR A 77 -10.60 8.32 2.26
CA THR A 77 -10.29 8.57 3.68
C THR A 77 -9.14 9.58 3.80
N LEU A 78 -8.10 9.45 2.99
CA LEU A 78 -6.95 10.35 2.99
C LEU A 78 -7.31 11.75 2.47
N SER A 79 -8.15 11.83 1.43
CA SER A 79 -8.75 13.09 0.99
C SER A 79 -9.56 13.75 2.10
N GLY A 80 -10.34 12.96 2.85
CA GLY A 80 -11.04 13.38 4.05
C GLY A 80 -10.10 13.94 5.12
N MET A 81 -8.97 13.27 5.39
CA MET A 81 -7.95 13.77 6.33
C MET A 81 -7.40 15.14 5.93
N ILE A 82 -7.12 15.35 4.64
CA ILE A 82 -6.52 16.60 4.12
C ILE A 82 -7.52 17.75 4.15
N ASN A 83 -8.80 17.47 3.84
CA ASN A 83 -9.79 18.51 3.58
C ASN A 83 -10.75 18.78 4.75
N SER A 84 -10.75 17.94 5.78
CA SER A 84 -11.72 18.02 6.89
C SER A 84 -11.13 18.62 8.16
N LYS A 85 -12.02 19.12 9.04
CA LYS A 85 -11.71 19.42 10.44
C LYS A 85 -11.76 18.18 11.34
N ASN A 86 -12.28 17.06 10.85
CA ASN A 86 -12.42 15.80 11.61
C ASN A 86 -11.29 14.80 11.28
N THR A 87 -10.05 15.29 11.16
CA THR A 87 -8.88 14.51 10.74
C THR A 87 -8.66 13.28 11.61
N GLN A 88 -8.91 13.38 12.91
CA GLN A 88 -8.84 12.25 13.85
C GLN A 88 -9.73 11.08 13.44
N THR A 89 -10.97 11.33 12.99
CA THR A 89 -11.92 10.27 12.61
C THR A 89 -11.43 9.51 11.40
N TYR A 90 -10.97 10.23 10.37
CA TYR A 90 -10.43 9.62 9.17
C TYR A 90 -9.12 8.86 9.45
N ALA A 91 -8.26 9.38 10.34
CA ALA A 91 -7.05 8.67 10.76
C ALA A 91 -7.39 7.33 11.45
N LYS A 92 -8.39 7.29 12.34
CA LYS A 92 -8.88 6.02 12.94
C LYS A 92 -9.41 5.06 11.88
N GLN A 93 -10.14 5.58 10.89
CA GLN A 93 -10.68 4.76 9.80
C GLN A 93 -9.55 4.15 8.97
N LEU A 94 -8.52 4.93 8.62
CA LEU A 94 -7.36 4.47 7.86
C LEU A 94 -6.62 3.34 8.60
N LEU A 95 -6.40 3.50 9.91
CA LEU A 95 -5.77 2.47 10.74
C LEU A 95 -6.56 1.17 10.76
N ARG A 96 -7.89 1.22 10.89
CA ARG A 96 -8.74 0.02 10.87
C ARG A 96 -8.64 -0.74 9.56
N MET A 97 -8.57 -0.03 8.43
CA MET A 97 -8.46 -0.65 7.11
C MET A 97 -7.13 -1.38 6.94
N LEU A 98 -6.02 -0.72 7.27
CA LEU A 98 -4.68 -1.24 6.97
C LEU A 98 -4.09 -2.15 8.05
N LEU A 99 -4.57 -2.08 9.30
CA LEU A 99 -4.16 -3.01 10.36
C LEU A 99 -5.14 -4.18 10.54
N ARG A 100 -6.29 -4.16 9.84
CA ARG A 100 -7.45 -5.07 10.06
C ARG A 100 -7.80 -5.22 11.54
N ASN A 101 -7.56 -4.18 12.33
CA ASN A 101 -7.72 -4.19 13.77
C ASN A 101 -8.82 -3.22 14.15
N ASN A 102 -9.78 -3.70 14.94
CA ASN A 102 -10.88 -2.91 15.48
C ASN A 102 -10.58 -2.34 16.87
N ALA A 103 -9.35 -2.49 17.37
CA ALA A 103 -8.93 -1.93 18.63
C ALA A 103 -9.24 -0.43 18.70
N ASN A 104 -9.73 -0.01 19.87
CA ASN A 104 -10.00 1.40 20.11
C ASN A 104 -8.66 2.09 20.41
N ILE A 105 -8.10 2.75 19.39
CA ILE A 105 -6.84 3.49 19.51
C ILE A 105 -7.16 4.86 20.11
N ASP A 106 -6.85 5.02 21.39
CA ASP A 106 -6.95 6.30 22.09
C ASP A 106 -5.58 6.96 22.18
N LEU A 107 -5.31 7.83 21.22
CA LEU A 107 -4.08 8.59 21.09
C LEU A 107 -4.41 10.05 20.84
N LYS A 108 -3.45 10.93 21.16
CA LYS A 108 -3.52 12.34 20.77
C LYS A 108 -3.64 12.43 19.25
N GLU A 109 -4.37 13.44 18.78
CA GLU A 109 -4.69 13.59 17.35
C GLU A 109 -3.43 13.57 16.46
N GLN A 110 -2.37 14.28 16.83
CA GLN A 110 -1.12 14.32 16.07
C GLN A 110 -0.42 12.95 16.00
N ASP A 111 -0.36 12.21 17.10
CA ASP A 111 0.20 10.85 17.12
C ASP A 111 -0.64 9.90 16.26
N LEU A 112 -1.97 10.05 16.31
CA LEU A 112 -2.88 9.25 15.51
C LEU A 112 -2.73 9.52 14.00
N ILE A 113 -2.62 10.79 13.60
CA ILE A 113 -2.38 11.18 12.21
C ILE A 113 -1.05 10.60 11.72
N GLU A 114 0.01 10.71 12.53
CA GLU A 114 1.30 10.14 12.18
C GLU A 114 1.19 8.64 11.97
N ILE A 115 0.62 7.91 12.93
CA ILE A 115 0.52 6.45 12.86
C ILE A 115 -0.33 6.05 11.65
N ALA A 116 -1.40 6.79 11.34
CA ALA A 116 -2.23 6.52 10.17
C ALA A 116 -1.45 6.65 8.85
N ILE A 117 -0.68 7.73 8.68
CA ILE A 117 0.15 7.93 7.48
C ILE A 117 1.32 6.95 7.45
N ALA A 118 1.96 6.67 8.59
CA ALA A 118 3.03 5.68 8.71
C ALA A 118 2.53 4.27 8.39
N THR A 119 1.26 3.96 8.66
CA THR A 119 0.62 2.68 8.31
C THR A 119 0.48 2.54 6.80
N LEU A 120 0.08 3.60 6.08
CA LEU A 120 0.09 3.63 4.61
C LEU A 120 1.50 3.44 4.05
N TYR A 121 2.47 4.16 4.62
CA TYR A 121 3.87 4.07 4.23
C TYR A 121 4.39 2.63 4.40
N ALA A 122 4.13 2.03 5.57
CA ALA A 122 4.52 0.67 5.87
C ALA A 122 3.87 -0.33 4.92
N SER A 123 2.60 -0.13 4.57
CA SER A 123 1.87 -0.99 3.64
C SER A 123 2.51 -1.00 2.24
N LEU A 124 2.82 0.19 1.68
CA LEU A 124 3.55 0.30 0.40
C LEU A 124 4.95 -0.32 0.48
N THR A 125 5.68 -0.03 1.56
CA THR A 125 7.04 -0.58 1.75
C THR A 125 7.04 -2.10 1.84
N LYS A 126 6.04 -2.67 2.52
CA LYS A 126 5.87 -4.12 2.65
C LYS A 126 5.57 -4.78 1.30
N THR A 127 4.73 -4.16 0.47
CA THR A 127 4.45 -4.63 -0.90
C THR A 127 5.75 -4.72 -1.70
N VAL A 128 6.57 -3.66 -1.69
CA VAL A 128 7.88 -3.65 -2.39
C VAL A 128 8.84 -4.70 -1.83
N HIS A 129 8.91 -4.83 -0.50
CA HIS A 129 9.82 -5.79 0.11
C HIS A 129 9.47 -7.21 -0.30
N LYS A 130 8.18 -7.57 -0.26
CA LYS A 130 7.71 -8.87 -0.75
C LYS A 130 8.08 -9.08 -2.22
N ALA A 131 8.02 -8.03 -3.05
CA ALA A 131 8.20 -8.11 -4.50
C ALA A 131 9.63 -8.49 -4.86
N ASN A 132 10.57 -7.99 -4.07
CA ASN A 132 11.97 -8.36 -4.19
C ASN A 132 12.30 -9.76 -3.60
N GLU A 133 11.43 -10.32 -2.75
CA GLU A 133 11.61 -11.67 -2.18
C GLU A 133 10.99 -12.78 -3.05
N SER A 134 10.03 -12.45 -3.90
CA SER A 134 9.38 -13.41 -4.79
C SER A 134 10.29 -13.70 -6.00
N PRO A 135 10.66 -14.97 -6.25
CA PRO A 135 11.47 -15.30 -7.41
C PRO A 135 10.71 -14.96 -8.70
N PRO A 136 11.37 -14.42 -9.74
CA PRO A 136 10.73 -14.20 -11.03
C PRO A 136 10.19 -15.55 -11.52
N LEU A 137 8.92 -15.57 -11.93
CA LEU A 137 8.34 -16.72 -12.62
C LEU A 137 9.10 -16.91 -13.93
N ILE A 138 10.12 -17.77 -13.92
CA ILE A 138 10.67 -18.31 -15.16
C ILE A 138 9.56 -19.17 -15.74
N GLU A 139 8.87 -18.67 -16.76
CA GLU A 139 8.05 -19.51 -17.63
C GLU A 139 8.96 -20.63 -18.17
N ILE A 140 8.83 -21.83 -17.63
CA ILE A 140 9.47 -23.01 -18.21
C ILE A 140 8.69 -23.30 -19.49
N PRO A 141 9.29 -23.21 -20.68
CA PRO A 141 8.62 -23.63 -21.90
C PRO A 141 8.26 -25.10 -21.71
N SER A 142 6.98 -25.42 -21.81
CA SER A 142 6.50 -26.79 -21.74
C SER A 142 7.30 -27.63 -22.73
N LEU A 143 8.02 -28.64 -22.24
CA LEU A 143 8.62 -29.66 -23.10
C LEU A 143 7.47 -30.29 -23.89
N GLN A 144 7.36 -29.93 -25.17
CA GLN A 144 6.59 -30.69 -26.13
C GLN A 144 7.25 -32.07 -26.21
N THR A 145 6.64 -33.05 -25.54
CA THR A 145 6.98 -34.45 -25.70
C THR A 145 6.54 -34.87 -27.11
N GLU A 146 7.42 -34.72 -28.10
CA GLU A 146 7.26 -35.40 -29.37
C GLU A 146 7.45 -36.90 -29.12
N ALA A 147 6.35 -37.62 -28.97
CA ALA A 147 6.36 -39.08 -29.00
C ALA A 147 6.71 -39.53 -30.42
N THR A 148 7.99 -39.78 -30.68
CA THR A 148 8.45 -40.50 -31.87
C THR A 148 7.94 -41.94 -31.77
N THR A 149 6.86 -42.26 -32.50
CA THR A 149 6.47 -43.64 -32.76
C THR A 149 7.02 -44.03 -34.12
N THR A 150 8.20 -44.64 -34.13
CA THR A 150 8.67 -45.47 -35.23
C THR A 150 8.10 -46.87 -35.02
N ILE A 151 7.26 -47.34 -35.94
CA ILE A 151 6.95 -48.77 -36.07
C ILE A 151 7.53 -49.22 -37.40
N ILE A 152 8.45 -50.18 -37.31
CA ILE A 152 9.03 -50.97 -38.42
C ILE A 152 8.04 -52.09 -38.76
#